data_AF-A0A3D2APJ0-F1
#
_entry.id   AF-A0A3D2APJ0-F1
#
_cell.length_a   1.000
_cell.length_b   1.000
_cell.length_c   1.000
_cell.angle_alpha   90.00
_cell.angle_beta   90.00
_cell.angle_gamma   90.00
#
_symmetry.space_group_name_H-M   'P 1'
#
loop_
_entity.id
_entity.type
_entity.pdbx_description
1 polymer ?
#
loop_
_entity_poly.entity_id
_entity_poly.type
_entity_poly.pdbx_seq_one_letter_code
_entity_poly.pdbx_strand_id
1 'polypeptide(L)' 'MTYAIETTQAFDNWLQKIKDKKTLYRLDARFDRIIDGQFGDYKGIAQDLFELRFFFGGGLRVYYTVRNGQVVL' A
#
# COMPACT_ATOMS: atom_id res chain seq x y z
N MET A 1 14.39 6.66 5.83
CA MET A 1 14.25 7.25 4.48
C MET A 1 12.82 7.74 4.39
N THR A 2 12.58 8.91 3.85
CA THR A 2 11.21 9.43 3.69
C THR A 2 10.77 9.17 2.26
N TYR A 3 9.68 8.43 2.09
CA TYR A 3 9.04 8.17 0.81
C TYR A 3 7.84 9.10 0.63
N ALA A 4 7.59 9.53 -0.60
CA ALA A 4 6.27 10.03 -0.98
C ALA A 4 5.43 8.88 -1.54
N ILE A 5 4.11 8.95 -1.37
CA ILE A 5 3.18 7.99 -1.97
C ILE A 5 2.48 8.65 -3.15
N GLU A 6 2.51 7.96 -4.30
CA GLU A 6 1.70 8.26 -5.48
C GLU A 6 0.72 7.11 -5.68
N THR A 7 -0.52 7.42 -6.06
CA THR A 7 -1.54 6.41 -6.34
C THR A 7 -1.93 6.42 -7.81
N THR A 8 -2.19 5.22 -8.33
CA THR A 8 -2.79 5.05 -9.64
C THR A 8 -4.32 5.18 -9.56
N GLN A 9 -4.93 5.54 -10.69
CA GLN A 9 -6.40 5.55 -10.79
C GLN A 9 -7.02 4.18 -10.47
N ALA A 10 -6.32 3.09 -10.79
CA ALA A 10 -6.76 1.74 -10.47
C ALA A 10 -6.81 1.50 -8.96
N PHE A 11 -5.78 1.92 -8.24
CA PHE A 11 -5.73 1.89 -6.78
C PHE A 11 -6.85 2.73 -6.16
N ASP A 12 -7.03 3.97 -6.61
CA ASP A 12 -8.05 4.87 -6.07
C ASP A 12 -9.46 4.30 -6.26
N ASN A 13 -9.75 3.76 -7.44
CA ASN A 13 -11.02 3.13 -7.76
C ASN A 13 -11.26 1.87 -6.91
N TRP A 14 -10.22 1.12 -6.60
CA TRP A 14 -10.31 -0.03 -5.70
C TRP A 14 -10.55 0.41 -4.25
N LEU A 15 -9.82 1.40 -3.75
CA LEU A 15 -9.95 1.91 -2.39
C LEU A 15 -11.37 2.45 -2.12
N GLN A 16 -11.96 3.18 -3.07
CA GLN A 16 -13.33 3.70 -2.98
C GLN A 16 -14.42 2.61 -2.86
N LYS A 17 -14.14 1.39 -3.31
CA LYS A 17 -15.07 0.25 -3.19
C LYS A 17 -15.06 -0.37 -1.79
N ILE A 18 -14.04 -0.12 -0.98
CA ILE A 18 -13.98 -0.59 0.41
C ILE A 18 -14.93 0.27 1.26
N LYS A 19 -15.98 -0.35 1.79
CA LYS A 19 -16.97 0.33 2.65
C LYS A 19 -16.70 0.16 4.15
N ASP A 20 -15.89 -0.82 4.52
CA ASP A 20 -15.49 -1.02 5.91
C ASP A 20 -14.52 0.06 6.37
N LYS A 21 -15.03 0.96 7.22
CA LYS A 21 -14.26 2.07 7.80
C LYS A 21 -13.06 1.59 8.62
N LYS A 22 -13.15 0.43 9.30
CA LYS A 22 -12.04 -0.10 10.09
C LYS A 22 -10.89 -0.54 9.17
N THR A 23 -11.22 -1.17 8.05
CA THR A 23 -10.24 -1.53 7.03
C THR A 23 -9.57 -0.30 6.43
N LEU A 24 -10.34 0.74 6.07
CA LEU A 24 -9.80 2.00 5.55
C LEU A 24 -8.82 2.66 6.54
N TYR A 25 -9.21 2.79 7.81
CA TYR A 25 -8.34 3.36 8.85
C TYR A 25 -7.03 2.60 9.02
N ARG A 26 -7.07 1.26 8.94
CA ARG A 26 -5.87 0.43 9.06
C ARG A 26 -4.95 0.51 7.84
N LEU A 27 -5.50 0.74 6.65
CA LEU A 27 -4.72 1.00 5.44
C LEU A 27 -4.03 2.37 5.55
N ASP A 28 -4.79 3.41 5.92
CA ASP A 28 -4.28 4.77 6.12
C ASP A 28 -3.10 4.79 7.11
N ALA A 29 -3.29 4.20 8.29
CA ALA A 29 -2.23 4.07 9.28
C ALA A 29 -1.05 3.17 8.85
N ARG A 30 -1.19 2.37 7.79
CA ARG A 30 -0.04 1.69 7.17
C ARG A 30 0.67 2.61 6.18
N PHE A 31 -0.06 3.36 5.36
CA PHE A 31 0.52 4.28 4.40
C PHE A 31 1.36 5.37 5.08
N ASP A 32 0.91 5.88 6.22
CA ASP A 32 1.72 6.78 7.07
C ASP A 32 3.06 6.14 7.47
N ARG A 33 3.05 4.86 7.87
CA ARG A 33 4.28 4.15 8.22
C ARG A 33 5.17 3.88 7.00
N ILE A 34 4.58 3.68 5.83
CA ILE A 34 5.33 3.48 4.58
C ILE A 34 6.10 4.73 4.18
N ILE A 35 5.55 5.92 4.43
CA ILE A 35 6.25 7.20 4.25
C ILE A 35 7.56 7.20 5.05
N ASP A 36 7.58 6.61 6.25
CA ASP A 36 8.79 6.47 7.07
C ASP A 36 9.68 5.27 6.70
N GLY A 37 9.34 4.53 5.63
CA GLY A 37 10.03 3.33 5.17
C GLY A 37 9.66 2.06 5.94
N GLN A 38 8.60 2.08 6.74
CA GLN A 38 8.13 0.94 7.53
C GLN A 38 7.00 0.18 6.82
N PHE A 39 7.37 -0.56 5.78
CA PHE A 39 6.43 -1.32 4.93
C PHE A 39 5.66 -2.42 5.67
N GLY A 40 6.21 -2.93 6.77
CA GLY A 40 5.60 -4.04 7.51
C GLY A 40 5.77 -5.34 6.74
N ASP A 41 4.68 -6.08 6.54
CA ASP A 41 4.71 -7.34 5.82
C ASP A 41 4.56 -7.09 4.30
N TYR A 42 5.63 -7.38 3.57
CA TYR A 42 5.66 -7.32 2.12
C TYR A 42 6.47 -8.47 1.52
N LYS A 43 6.26 -8.73 0.22
CA LYS A 43 6.98 -9.74 -0.56
C LYS A 43 7.39 -9.18 -1.92
N GLY A 44 8.62 -9.44 -2.36
CA GLY A 44 9.02 -9.21 -3.75
C GLY A 44 8.40 -10.26 -4.67
N ILE A 45 7.75 -9.81 -5.74
CA ILE A 45 7.08 -10.66 -6.74
C ILE A 45 7.92 -10.75 -8.02
N ALA A 46 8.43 -9.62 -8.48
CA ALA A 46 9.32 -9.52 -9.63
C ALA A 46 10.29 -8.32 -9.44
N GLN A 47 11.12 -8.06 -10.44
CA GLN A 47 11.93 -6.85 -10.46
C GLN A 47 11.02 -5.63 -10.34
N ASP A 48 11.29 -4.80 -9.33
CA ASP A 48 10.55 -3.58 -9.01
C ASP A 48 9.04 -3.78 -8.80
N LEU A 49 8.58 -5.00 -8.49
CA LEU A 49 7.18 -5.28 -8.15
C LEU A 49 7.10 -6.01 -6.81
N PHE A 50 6.38 -5.41 -5.89
CA PHE A 50 6.22 -5.88 -4.53
C PHE A 50 4.74 -5.98 -4.16
N GLU A 51 4.44 -6.83 -3.19
CA GLU A 51 3.11 -7.06 -2.64
C GLU A 51 3.12 -6.72 -1.15
N LEU A 52 2.31 -5.75 -0.71
CA LEU A 52 1.97 -5.54 0.69
C LEU A 52 0.89 -6.52 1.11
N ARG A 53 1.10 -7.22 2.23
CA ARG A 53 0.20 -8.27 2.70
C ARG A 53 -0.51 -7.83 3.98
N PHE A 54 -1.81 -7.59 3.86
CA PHE A 54 -2.66 -7.24 4.97
C PHE A 54 -3.50 -8.44 5.41
N PHE A 55 -3.49 -8.75 6.70
CA PHE A 55 -4.24 -9.88 7.29
C PHE A 55 -5.56 -9.44 7.94
N PHE A 56 -6.14 -8.34 7.46
CA PHE A 56 -7.43 -7.81 7.89
C PHE A 56 -8.31 -7.52 6.67
N GLY A 57 -9.60 -7.20 6.90
CA GLY A 57 -10.51 -6.85 5.81
C GLY A 57 -10.70 -7.96 4.78
N GLY A 58 -10.67 -9.23 5.21
CA GLY A 58 -10.73 -10.40 4.31
C GLY A 58 -9.38 -10.84 3.73
N GLY A 59 -8.29 -10.13 4.06
CA GLY A 59 -6.97 -10.38 3.49
C GLY A 59 -6.75 -9.54 2.24
N LEU A 60 -6.15 -8.36 2.39
CA LEU A 60 -5.91 -7.45 1.27
C LEU A 60 -4.48 -7.56 0.75
N ARG A 61 -4.31 -7.34 -0.55
CA ARG A 61 -3.02 -7.25 -1.23
C ARG A 61 -2.98 -5.93 -2.00
N VAL A 62 -1.95 -5.15 -1.74
CA VAL A 62 -1.67 -3.92 -2.50
C VAL A 62 -0.33 -4.12 -3.17
N TYR A 63 -0.31 -3.97 -4.49
CA TYR A 63 0.92 -4.08 -5.25
C TYR A 63 1.57 -2.71 -5.34
N TYR A 64 2.89 -2.67 -5.28
CA TYR A 64 3.61 -1.41 -5.36
C TYR A 64 4.98 -1.57 -6.01
N THR A 65 5.52 -0.43 -6.41
CA THR A 65 6.91 -0.28 -6.84
C THR A 65 7.54 0.91 -6.11
N VAL A 66 8.87 0.97 -6.10
CA VAL A 66 9.61 2.12 -5.57
C VAL A 66 10.40 2.74 -6.72
N ARG A 67 10.12 3.99 -7.06
CA ARG A 67 10.79 4.73 -8.14
C ARG A 67 11.25 6.08 -7.62
N ASN A 68 12.55 6.36 -7.71
CA ASN A 68 13.13 7.65 -7.30
C ASN A 68 12.74 8.11 -5.88
N GLY A 69 12.64 7.17 -4.93
CA GLY A 69 12.20 7.48 -3.56
C GLY A 69 10.70 7.69 -3.39
N GLN A 70 9.89 7.35 -4.39
CA GLN A 70 8.42 7.35 -4.34
C GLN A 70 7.88 5.93 -4.35
N VAL A 71 6.90 5.67 -3.51
CA VAL A 71 6.11 4.44 -3.53
C VAL A 71 4.90 4.68 -4.42
N VAL A 72 4.76 3.88 -5.48
CA VAL A 72 3.61 3.96 -6.40
C VAL A 72 2.68 2.79 -6.13
N LEU A 73 1.43 3.07 -5.78
CA LEU A 73 0.36 2.11 -5.45
C LEU A 73 -0.66 1.90 -6.57
#